data_AF-A0A0R3T7W1-F1
#
_entry.id   AF-A0A0R3T7W1-F1
#
_cell.length_a   1.000
_cell.length_b   1.000
_cell.length_c   1.000
_cell.angle_alpha   90.00
_cell.angle_beta   90.00
_cell.angle_gamma   90.00
#
_symmetry.space_group_name_H-M   'P 1'
#
loop_
_entity.id
_entity.type
_entity.pdbx_description
1 polymer ?
#
loop_
_entity_poly.entity_id
_entity_poly.type
_entity_poly.pdbx_seq_one_letter_code
_entity_poly.pdbx_strand_id
1 'polypeptide(L)'
;MFFHAYTNYMNYAYPADELMPLSCKGRYRGVEPPRGTVDEALGNFSLSLIDSLDTLFVMSEFDEFEKAVRLVIRDVSFDQNHDVSVFETNIRVVGGLLGGHVAALALRSNNSNRMQWYNDELLDMAVELANRLLPAFNTSTGLPFPHINLHTRKPEPIIHTCTACAGTLILEFAALSRFSGDPIYEKLADTALSYIWRQRNRFSNLVGTVINIFSGEWIKKESGVGAGIDSYYESLLKAYELLGDPQYLHRFKTHYTAVERYLGSPSTKTFPFSFLSVFMHKPSERSRMFMDSLQAFWPGLQAIAGDVDAAVAHHEMLYMVHKKNGLLPEAFTTDLDVYWPHHLIRPELVESTYHLYKNTHDPYYLEVGAELLESIEKYARVPCGFAAIEDIRVMKHSDRMDSFVLAETFKYFYLLFSDPKELPINVDEYVFTTEAHILPIGLPRTNPPVLNLNAKSSADELSISSNGSCPAVDKNASQTTTLLRLLIPQLRYSTCSTIKHYDHLEEIRQPLRNKLRAMKELKVEMTDMPSEHIAVPLTATTLNINDVTHLQMLRHMGIAVTVGASGEIQLKFNRTEVGGSSYSRLNLIWLLNNLIVLFEFLCFGRH
;
A
#
# COMPACT_ATOMS: atom_id res chain seq x y z
N MET A 1 10.72 -4.60 11.10
CA MET A 1 11.08 -4.02 9.78
C MET A 1 11.16 -2.50 9.87
N PHE A 2 10.08 -1.81 10.26
CA PHE A 2 10.04 -0.35 10.39
C PHE A 2 11.27 0.26 11.08
N PHE A 3 11.58 -0.15 12.32
CA PHE A 3 12.75 0.38 13.03
C PHE A 3 14.09 0.16 12.33
N HIS A 4 14.25 -0.96 11.61
CA HIS A 4 15.47 -1.18 10.83
C HIS A 4 15.60 -0.13 9.72
N ALA A 5 14.51 0.22 9.04
CA ALA A 5 14.54 1.28 8.03
C ALA A 5 14.63 2.68 8.65
N TYR A 6 13.76 3.00 9.60
CA TYR A 6 13.64 4.31 10.24
C TYR A 6 14.91 4.70 10.98
N THR A 7 15.44 3.82 11.85
CA THR A 7 16.67 4.13 12.60
C THR A 7 17.87 4.31 11.68
N ASN A 8 17.97 3.53 10.59
CA ASN A 8 19.05 3.72 9.63
C ASN A 8 18.87 5.01 8.81
N TYR A 9 17.65 5.40 8.46
CA TYR A 9 17.39 6.73 7.90
C TYR A 9 17.86 7.83 8.86
N MET A 10 17.48 7.76 10.13
CA MET A 10 17.89 8.75 11.14
C MET A 10 19.41 8.79 11.36
N ASN A 11 20.11 7.67 11.23
CA ASN A 11 21.55 7.58 11.46
C ASN A 11 22.39 8.01 10.23
N TYR A 12 21.93 7.70 9.02
CA TYR A 12 22.75 7.79 7.81
C TYR A 12 22.25 8.78 6.76
N ALA A 13 20.97 9.13 6.80
CA ALA A 13 20.33 9.95 5.76
C ALA A 13 19.80 11.27 6.29
N TYR A 14 19.17 11.31 7.46
CA TYR A 14 18.64 12.54 8.04
C TYR A 14 19.71 13.66 8.08
N PRO A 15 19.42 14.88 7.57
CA PRO A 15 18.12 15.44 7.17
C PRO A 15 17.77 15.32 5.68
N ALA A 16 18.42 14.44 4.92
CA ALA A 16 18.06 14.19 3.51
C ALA A 16 16.62 13.67 3.37
N ASP A 17 16.08 13.75 2.15
CA ASP A 17 14.71 13.33 1.87
C ASP A 17 14.53 11.81 2.00
N GLU A 18 15.50 11.03 1.54
CA GLU A 18 15.43 9.57 1.51
C GLU A 18 16.77 8.93 1.86
N LEU A 19 16.72 7.65 2.23
CA LEU A 19 17.88 6.81 2.46
C LEU A 19 18.26 6.05 1.18
N MET A 20 19.56 6.03 0.91
CA MET A 20 20.20 5.13 -0.05
C MET A 20 20.77 3.93 0.72
N PRO A 21 20.05 2.80 0.78
CA PRO A 21 20.28 1.74 1.76
C PRO A 21 21.45 0.80 1.40
N LEU A 22 22.00 0.85 0.18
CA LEU A 22 23.21 0.11 -0.20
C LEU A 22 24.47 0.92 0.11
N SER A 23 24.45 2.23 -0.09
CA SER A 23 25.57 3.12 0.20
C SER A 23 25.52 3.78 1.59
N CYS A 24 24.44 3.56 2.35
CA CYS A 24 24.23 4.10 3.70
C CYS A 24 24.41 5.62 3.74
N LYS A 25 23.74 6.34 2.83
CA LYS A 25 23.79 7.81 2.76
C LYS A 25 22.42 8.42 2.48
N GLY A 26 22.29 9.71 2.74
CA GLY A 26 21.11 10.48 2.35
C GLY A 26 21.08 10.80 0.85
N ARG A 27 19.87 10.80 0.28
CA ARG A 27 19.59 11.29 -1.07
C ARG A 27 19.10 12.74 -1.02
N TYR A 28 19.80 13.63 -1.72
CA TYR A 28 19.42 15.03 -1.84
C TYR A 28 19.03 15.36 -3.28
N ARG A 29 17.96 16.14 -3.44
CA ARG A 29 17.53 16.64 -4.75
C ARG A 29 18.66 17.44 -5.41
N GLY A 30 19.06 17.01 -6.61
CA GLY A 30 20.10 17.67 -7.41
C GLY A 30 21.54 17.23 -7.15
N VAL A 31 21.79 16.32 -6.20
CA VAL A 31 23.14 15.79 -5.92
C VAL A 31 23.40 14.50 -6.68
N GLU A 32 22.50 13.52 -6.56
CA GLU A 32 22.57 12.25 -7.29
C GLU A 32 21.98 12.35 -8.70
N PRO A 33 22.34 11.43 -9.62
CA PRO A 33 21.65 11.29 -10.90
C PRO A 33 20.13 11.13 -10.72
N PRO A 34 19.31 11.80 -11.54
CA PRO A 34 17.86 11.78 -11.40
C PRO A 34 17.29 10.38 -11.70
N ARG A 35 16.36 9.91 -10.87
CA ARG A 35 15.59 8.66 -11.04
C ARG A 35 14.31 8.85 -11.86
N GLY A 36 14.17 9.98 -12.56
CA GLY A 36 12.97 10.35 -13.30
C GLY A 36 11.91 10.96 -12.39
N THR A 37 10.63 10.70 -12.70
CA THR A 37 9.47 11.34 -12.04
C THR A 37 9.40 11.09 -10.54
N VAL A 38 9.97 9.98 -10.07
CA VAL A 38 10.06 9.63 -8.64
C VAL A 38 10.76 10.73 -7.83
N ASP A 39 11.83 11.31 -8.35
CA ASP A 39 12.57 12.32 -7.60
C ASP A 39 11.78 13.63 -7.47
N GLU A 40 10.69 13.81 -8.21
CA GLU A 40 9.87 15.02 -8.17
C GLU A 40 9.16 15.21 -6.83
N ALA A 41 9.09 14.16 -5.99
CA ALA A 41 8.69 14.23 -4.59
C ALA A 41 9.77 14.86 -3.68
N LEU A 42 11.03 14.89 -4.11
CA LEU A 42 12.16 15.36 -3.31
C LEU A 42 12.33 16.88 -3.44
N GLY A 43 12.33 17.59 -2.31
CA GLY A 43 12.54 19.03 -2.25
C GLY A 43 13.55 19.48 -1.20
N ASN A 44 14.34 18.57 -0.65
CA ASN A 44 15.29 18.77 0.44
C ASN A 44 14.62 19.28 1.73
N PHE A 45 13.52 18.65 2.14
CA PHE A 45 12.72 18.99 3.31
C PHE A 45 12.54 17.81 4.28
N SER A 46 13.46 16.84 4.26
CA SER A 46 13.41 15.63 5.09
C SER A 46 12.15 14.81 4.87
N LEU A 47 11.79 14.57 3.59
CA LEU A 47 10.58 13.87 3.17
C LEU A 47 10.27 12.62 4.01
N SER A 48 11.20 11.67 4.14
CA SER A 48 10.97 10.42 4.89
C SER A 48 10.64 10.64 6.37
N LEU A 49 11.16 11.70 6.99
CA LEU A 49 10.82 12.03 8.38
C LEU A 49 9.35 12.51 8.47
N ILE A 50 8.95 13.42 7.58
CA ILE A 50 7.58 13.96 7.53
C ILE A 50 6.58 12.84 7.27
N ASP A 51 6.86 12.00 6.28
CA ASP A 51 6.00 10.87 5.86
C ASP A 51 5.79 9.83 6.97
N SER A 52 6.81 9.66 7.82
CA SER A 52 6.78 8.66 8.90
C SER A 52 6.11 9.11 10.20
N LEU A 53 5.76 10.40 10.34
CA LEU A 53 5.28 10.97 11.61
C LEU A 53 4.07 10.22 12.16
N ASP A 54 3.00 10.09 11.38
CA ASP A 54 1.79 9.43 11.83
C ASP A 54 1.94 7.91 11.91
N THR A 55 2.93 7.33 11.23
CA THR A 55 3.29 5.91 11.38
C THR A 55 3.86 5.64 12.76
N LEU A 56 4.79 6.49 13.23
CA LEU A 56 5.32 6.41 14.61
C LEU A 56 4.19 6.48 15.63
N PHE A 57 3.23 7.38 15.42
CA PHE A 57 2.05 7.46 16.26
C PHE A 57 1.22 6.18 16.22
N VAL A 58 0.83 5.69 15.04
CA VAL A 58 0.03 4.46 14.88
C VAL A 58 0.69 3.25 15.53
N MET A 59 2.03 3.17 15.49
CA MET A 59 2.82 2.12 16.15
C MET A 59 2.96 2.30 17.67
N SER A 60 2.30 3.30 18.26
CA SER A 60 2.40 3.68 19.68
C SER A 60 3.80 4.10 20.13
N GLU A 61 4.66 4.52 19.21
CA GLU A 61 6.03 4.97 19.48
C GLU A 61 6.06 6.45 19.83
N PHE A 62 5.34 6.81 20.89
CA PHE A 62 5.05 8.20 21.23
C PHE A 62 6.30 9.02 21.54
N ASP A 63 7.34 8.43 22.16
CA ASP A 63 8.59 9.14 22.48
C ASP A 63 9.35 9.54 21.22
N GLU A 64 9.47 8.61 20.27
CA GLU A 64 10.12 8.89 19.00
C GLU A 64 9.26 9.81 18.13
N PHE A 65 7.93 9.67 18.15
CA PHE A 65 7.01 10.61 17.51
C PHE A 65 7.21 12.04 18.02
N GLU A 66 7.19 12.27 19.34
CA GLU A 66 7.39 13.60 19.92
C GLU A 66 8.76 14.20 19.57
N LYS A 67 9.78 13.36 19.46
CA LYS A 67 11.12 13.77 19.03
C LYS A 67 11.13 14.12 17.55
N ALA A 68 10.54 13.29 16.70
CA ALA A 68 10.43 13.51 15.26
C ALA A 68 9.67 14.81 14.94
N VAL A 69 8.56 15.10 15.62
CA VAL A 69 7.83 16.36 15.45
C VAL A 69 8.72 17.57 15.75
N ARG A 70 9.50 17.53 16.85
CA ARG A 70 10.45 18.62 17.17
C ARG A 70 11.53 18.77 16.11
N LEU A 71 12.04 17.67 15.55
CA LEU A 71 13.03 17.68 14.48
C LEU A 71 12.46 18.29 13.20
N VAL A 72 11.22 17.96 12.83
CA VAL A 72 10.52 18.56 11.69
C VAL A 72 10.37 20.06 11.88
N ILE A 73 9.84 20.51 13.02
CA ILE A 73 9.66 21.94 13.32
C ILE A 73 11.00 22.70 13.28
N ARG A 74 12.09 22.08 13.74
CA ARG A 74 13.40 22.72 13.86
C ARG A 74 14.14 22.81 12.52
N ASP A 75 14.15 21.73 11.74
CA ASP A 75 15.11 21.55 10.64
C ASP A 75 14.47 21.67 9.24
N VAL A 76 13.14 21.54 9.12
CA VAL A 76 12.46 21.60 7.82
C VAL A 76 12.20 23.06 7.42
N SER A 77 12.54 23.38 6.17
CA SER A 77 12.20 24.64 5.52
C SER A 77 11.69 24.38 4.11
N PHE A 78 10.56 25.01 3.76
CA PHE A 78 9.98 24.95 2.41
C PHE A 78 10.49 26.06 1.49
N ASP A 79 11.39 26.93 1.96
CA ASP A 79 12.02 27.95 1.10
C ASP A 79 13.20 27.39 0.30
N GLN A 80 12.95 26.31 -0.44
CA GLN A 80 13.96 25.58 -1.21
C GLN A 80 13.86 25.94 -2.69
N ASN A 81 14.99 26.21 -3.32
CA ASN A 81 15.04 26.56 -4.75
C ASN A 81 15.06 25.30 -5.63
N HIS A 82 14.02 24.49 -5.51
CA HIS A 82 13.80 23.28 -6.29
C HIS A 82 12.40 23.25 -6.87
N ASP A 83 12.28 22.72 -8.08
CA ASP A 83 10.99 22.38 -8.69
C ASP A 83 10.51 21.04 -8.12
N VAL A 84 9.31 21.05 -7.57
CA VAL A 84 8.65 19.89 -6.96
C VAL A 84 7.32 19.61 -7.66
N SER A 85 6.89 18.35 -7.62
CA SER A 85 5.56 17.95 -8.08
C SER A 85 4.50 18.44 -7.09
N VAL A 86 3.46 19.12 -7.60
CA VAL A 86 2.32 19.58 -6.78
C VAL A 86 1.58 18.38 -6.16
N PHE A 87 1.45 17.30 -6.93
CA PHE A 87 0.81 16.07 -6.50
C PHE A 87 1.60 15.39 -5.37
N GLU A 88 2.89 15.11 -5.60
CA GLU A 88 3.73 14.41 -4.61
C GLU A 88 3.90 15.24 -3.33
N THR A 89 4.08 16.55 -3.47
CA THR A 89 4.20 17.46 -2.31
C THR A 89 2.91 17.50 -1.52
N ASN A 90 1.74 17.43 -2.18
CA ASN A 90 0.46 17.39 -1.49
C ASN A 90 0.28 16.08 -0.71
N ILE A 91 0.39 14.93 -1.37
CA ILE A 91 0.03 13.65 -0.75
C ILE A 91 1.00 13.26 0.37
N ARG A 92 2.29 13.57 0.24
CA ARG A 92 3.33 13.19 1.21
C ARG A 92 3.60 14.25 2.26
N VAL A 93 3.80 15.50 1.83
CA VAL A 93 4.26 16.56 2.74
C VAL A 93 3.08 17.24 3.41
N VAL A 94 2.10 17.74 2.66
CA VAL A 94 0.88 18.30 3.26
C VAL A 94 0.12 17.18 3.99
N GLY A 95 -0.02 16.01 3.38
CA GLY A 95 -0.60 14.82 3.99
C GLY A 95 0.11 14.42 5.29
N GLY A 96 1.44 14.26 5.28
CA GLY A 96 2.22 13.85 6.46
C GLY A 96 2.23 14.88 7.58
N LEU A 97 2.26 16.19 7.27
CA LEU A 97 2.13 17.25 8.26
C LEU A 97 0.74 17.25 8.90
N LEU A 98 -0.33 17.08 8.10
CA LEU A 98 -1.69 16.99 8.61
C LEU A 98 -1.92 15.71 9.43
N GLY A 99 -1.42 14.57 8.97
CA GLY A 99 -1.46 13.30 9.71
C GLY A 99 -0.71 13.41 11.04
N GLY A 100 0.48 14.02 11.03
CA GLY A 100 1.25 14.32 12.24
C GLY A 100 0.54 15.29 13.18
N HIS A 101 -0.13 16.32 12.65
CA HIS A 101 -0.95 17.23 13.45
C HIS A 101 -2.13 16.51 14.12
N VAL A 102 -2.85 15.68 13.36
CA VAL A 102 -3.96 14.85 13.86
C VAL A 102 -3.47 13.89 14.95
N ALA A 103 -2.34 13.23 14.72
CA ALA A 103 -1.69 12.35 15.71
C ALA A 103 -1.30 13.11 16.99
N ALA A 104 -0.75 14.32 16.87
CA ALA A 104 -0.41 15.18 18.00
C ALA A 104 -1.64 15.53 18.85
N LEU A 105 -2.75 15.91 18.19
CA LEU A 105 -4.02 16.22 18.86
C LEU A 105 -4.62 14.99 19.54
N ALA A 106 -4.63 13.85 18.86
CA ALA A 106 -5.14 12.58 19.41
C ALA A 106 -4.31 12.15 20.63
N LEU A 107 -2.98 12.21 20.55
CA LEU A 107 -2.08 11.88 21.65
C LEU A 107 -2.31 12.80 22.87
N ARG A 108 -2.47 14.11 22.66
CA ARG A 108 -2.77 15.08 23.71
C ARG A 108 -4.14 14.82 24.37
N SER A 109 -5.14 14.44 23.58
CA SER A 109 -6.48 14.12 24.07
C SER A 109 -6.50 12.82 24.89
N ASN A 110 -5.77 11.80 24.44
CA ASN A 110 -5.71 10.49 25.10
C ASN A 110 -4.79 10.49 26.32
N ASN A 111 -3.76 11.35 26.35
CA ASN A 111 -2.83 11.48 27.45
C ASN A 111 -2.47 12.95 27.69
N SER A 112 -3.05 13.55 28.73
CA SER A 112 -2.84 14.96 29.07
C SER A 112 -1.40 15.34 29.38
N ASN A 113 -0.48 14.38 29.61
CA ASN A 113 0.93 14.67 29.89
C ASN A 113 1.80 14.72 28.62
N ARG A 114 1.25 14.36 27.45
CA ARG A 114 1.98 14.30 26.18
C ARG A 114 1.58 15.49 25.30
N MET A 115 2.50 15.93 24.44
CA MET A 115 2.26 17.02 23.48
C MET A 115 1.73 18.35 24.08
N GLN A 116 1.95 18.61 25.37
CA GLN A 116 1.56 19.87 26.03
C GLN A 116 2.25 21.11 25.44
N TRP A 117 3.47 20.91 24.92
CA TRP A 117 4.28 21.95 24.31
C TRP A 117 3.87 22.27 22.87
N TYR A 118 3.11 21.36 22.23
CA TYR A 118 2.73 21.48 20.83
C TYR A 118 1.58 22.49 20.67
N ASN A 119 1.79 23.48 19.81
CA ASN A 119 0.90 24.60 19.55
C ASN A 119 0.65 24.74 18.04
N ASP A 120 0.23 23.64 17.41
CA ASP A 120 -0.24 23.57 16.02
C ASP A 120 0.84 23.87 14.96
N GLU A 121 2.12 23.76 15.31
CA GLU A 121 3.22 24.11 14.40
C GLU A 121 3.22 23.30 13.09
N LEU A 122 2.83 22.01 13.12
CA LEU A 122 2.73 21.22 11.89
C LEU A 122 1.59 21.70 10.98
N LEU A 123 0.50 22.22 11.55
CA LEU A 123 -0.59 22.83 10.78
C LEU A 123 -0.11 24.13 10.14
N ASP A 124 0.61 24.98 10.88
CA ASP A 124 1.19 26.22 10.35
C ASP A 124 2.15 25.93 9.19
N MET A 125 2.99 24.89 9.32
CA MET A 125 3.86 24.40 8.26
C MET A 125 3.08 23.90 7.03
N ALA A 126 1.99 23.15 7.23
CA ALA A 126 1.14 22.69 6.13
C ALA A 126 0.47 23.86 5.39
N VAL A 127 0.01 24.88 6.14
CA VAL A 127 -0.53 26.13 5.59
C VAL A 127 0.53 26.88 4.79
N GLU A 128 1.76 27.00 5.31
CA GLU A 128 2.86 27.65 4.60
C GLU A 128 3.13 26.98 3.25
N LEU A 129 3.26 25.64 3.26
CA LEU A 129 3.55 24.87 2.06
C LEU A 129 2.41 24.95 1.05
N ALA A 130 1.16 24.75 1.48
CA ALA A 130 0.00 24.84 0.59
C ALA A 130 -0.12 26.23 -0.05
N ASN A 131 0.17 27.31 0.69
CA ASN A 131 0.24 28.66 0.14
C ASN A 131 1.30 28.82 -0.96
N ARG A 132 2.42 28.09 -0.87
CA ARG A 132 3.43 28.04 -1.94
C ARG A 132 2.94 27.27 -3.17
N LEU A 133 2.02 26.32 -3.01
CA LEU A 133 1.42 25.54 -4.10
C LEU A 133 0.26 26.27 -4.81
N LEU A 134 -0.45 27.18 -4.14
CA LEU A 134 -1.62 27.88 -4.71
C LEU A 134 -1.41 28.48 -6.12
N PRO A 135 -0.26 29.09 -6.46
CA PRO A 135 -0.04 29.63 -7.81
C PRO A 135 -0.14 28.58 -8.92
N ALA A 136 0.05 27.30 -8.63
CA ALA A 136 -0.12 26.22 -9.59
C ALA A 136 -1.56 26.11 -10.12
N PHE A 137 -2.56 26.56 -9.37
CA PHE A 137 -3.96 26.50 -9.79
C PHE A 137 -4.38 27.67 -10.71
N ASN A 138 -3.47 28.61 -11.00
CA ASN A 138 -3.76 29.76 -11.84
C ASN A 138 -3.75 29.39 -13.35
N THR A 139 -4.74 28.59 -13.76
CA THR A 139 -4.95 28.14 -15.14
C THR A 139 -6.40 28.43 -15.57
N SER A 140 -6.65 28.46 -16.89
CA SER A 140 -7.99 28.72 -17.42
C SER A 140 -9.04 27.67 -17.00
N THR A 141 -8.60 26.46 -16.66
CA THR A 141 -9.49 25.35 -16.27
C THR A 141 -9.60 25.20 -14.75
N GLY A 142 -8.66 25.76 -13.98
CA GLY A 142 -8.46 25.48 -12.56
C GLY A 142 -7.72 24.17 -12.27
N LEU A 143 -7.30 23.42 -13.30
CA LEU A 143 -6.39 22.28 -13.13
C LEU A 143 -4.99 22.80 -12.80
N PRO A 144 -4.30 22.23 -11.81
CA PRO A 144 -2.99 22.72 -11.41
C PRO A 144 -1.92 22.39 -12.46
N PHE A 145 -0.94 23.29 -12.59
CA PHE A 145 0.36 22.92 -13.16
C PHE A 145 0.94 21.72 -12.40
N PRO A 146 1.61 20.79 -13.08
CA PRO A 146 2.16 19.61 -12.40
C PRO A 146 3.35 19.95 -11.49
N HIS A 147 4.11 21.00 -11.81
CA HIS A 147 5.33 21.37 -11.10
C HIS A 147 5.35 22.85 -10.70
N ILE A 148 5.97 23.11 -9.56
CA ILE A 148 6.16 24.46 -9.02
C ILE A 148 7.46 24.57 -8.25
N ASN A 149 8.12 25.73 -8.34
CA ASN A 149 9.31 26.03 -7.57
C ASN A 149 8.92 26.58 -6.19
N LEU A 150 9.35 25.95 -5.10
CA LEU A 150 8.89 26.35 -3.74
C LEU A 150 9.43 27.71 -3.29
N HIS A 151 10.64 28.10 -3.70
CA HIS A 151 11.24 29.40 -3.37
C HIS A 151 10.60 30.54 -4.16
N THR A 152 10.58 30.43 -5.49
CA THR A 152 10.06 31.50 -6.36
C THR A 152 8.53 31.51 -6.47
N ARG A 153 7.88 30.42 -6.06
CA ARG A 153 6.42 30.18 -6.16
C ARG A 153 5.89 30.29 -7.59
N LYS A 154 6.75 29.99 -8.57
CA LYS A 154 6.42 30.03 -9.99
C LYS A 154 6.23 28.62 -10.52
N PRO A 155 5.07 28.34 -11.17
CA PRO A 155 4.89 27.08 -11.87
C PRO A 155 5.87 26.93 -13.03
N GLU A 156 6.27 25.69 -13.30
CA GLU A 156 7.00 25.37 -14.53
C GLU A 156 6.04 25.47 -15.74
N PRO A 157 6.48 25.93 -16.92
CA PRO A 157 5.61 26.08 -18.10
C PRO A 157 5.19 24.76 -18.76
N ILE A 158 4.91 23.72 -17.97
CA ILE A 158 4.35 22.44 -18.43
C ILE A 158 2.83 22.56 -18.51
N ILE A 159 2.31 22.54 -19.74
CA ILE A 159 0.90 22.84 -20.04
C ILE A 159 -0.06 21.64 -19.88
N HIS A 160 0.39 20.55 -19.28
CA HIS A 160 -0.39 19.32 -19.14
C HIS A 160 -0.12 18.62 -17.82
N THR A 161 -1.11 17.91 -17.30
CA THR A 161 -1.04 17.19 -16.03
C THR A 161 -1.73 15.83 -16.14
N CYS A 162 -1.40 14.91 -15.24
CA CYS A 162 -2.07 13.61 -15.19
C CYS A 162 -3.40 13.69 -14.41
N THR A 163 -4.29 12.73 -14.63
CA THR A 163 -5.60 12.71 -13.96
C THR A 163 -5.49 12.50 -12.47
N ALA A 164 -4.63 11.58 -12.02
CA ALA A 164 -4.30 11.43 -10.60
C ALA A 164 -3.70 12.72 -10.03
N CYS A 165 -2.71 13.30 -10.73
CA CYS A 165 -1.98 14.50 -10.32
C CYS A 165 -2.90 15.68 -9.98
N ALA A 166 -3.92 15.93 -10.82
CA ALA A 166 -4.89 17.00 -10.61
C ALA A 166 -6.14 16.57 -9.82
N GLY A 167 -6.37 15.27 -9.70
CA GLY A 167 -7.56 14.67 -9.08
C GLY A 167 -7.36 14.25 -7.62
N THR A 168 -6.13 14.19 -7.14
CA THR A 168 -5.78 13.64 -5.82
C THR A 168 -5.20 14.72 -4.91
N LEU A 169 -5.97 15.80 -4.74
CA LEU A 169 -5.61 16.93 -3.88
C LEU A 169 -6.69 17.20 -2.82
N ILE A 170 -7.89 16.62 -3.00
CA ILE A 170 -9.09 17.00 -2.26
C ILE A 170 -9.05 16.60 -0.78
N LEU A 171 -8.42 15.48 -0.42
CA LEU A 171 -8.41 15.01 0.97
C LEU A 171 -7.59 15.96 1.86
N GLU A 172 -6.36 16.24 1.46
CA GLU A 172 -5.43 17.08 2.19
C GLU A 172 -5.88 18.54 2.17
N PHE A 173 -6.30 19.07 1.01
CA PHE A 173 -6.74 20.46 0.91
C PHE A 173 -8.07 20.69 1.65
N ALA A 174 -9.00 19.74 1.65
CA ALA A 174 -10.20 19.86 2.46
C ALA A 174 -9.88 19.82 3.96
N ALA A 175 -9.04 18.89 4.40
CA ALA A 175 -8.58 18.84 5.79
C ALA A 175 -7.89 20.14 6.21
N LEU A 176 -6.96 20.64 5.39
CA LEU A 176 -6.28 21.90 5.64
C LEU A 176 -7.26 23.07 5.76
N SER A 177 -8.27 23.16 4.88
CA SER A 177 -9.32 24.18 4.96
C SER A 177 -10.12 24.10 6.26
N ARG A 178 -10.42 22.89 6.75
CA ARG A 178 -11.17 22.72 8.00
C ARG A 178 -10.33 23.05 9.24
N PHE A 179 -9.05 22.67 9.26
CA PHE A 179 -8.16 22.97 10.38
C PHE A 179 -7.75 24.44 10.44
N SER A 180 -7.38 25.04 9.30
CA SER A 180 -6.94 26.44 9.23
C SER A 180 -8.10 27.45 9.22
N GLY A 181 -9.30 27.02 8.83
CA GLY A 181 -10.47 27.89 8.63
C GLY A 181 -10.49 28.64 7.29
N ASP A 182 -9.47 28.49 6.44
CA ASP A 182 -9.43 29.11 5.11
C ASP A 182 -10.01 28.17 4.03
N PRO A 183 -11.16 28.49 3.41
CA PRO A 183 -11.81 27.62 2.42
C PRO A 183 -11.11 27.57 1.06
N ILE A 184 -10.04 28.36 0.82
CA ILE A 184 -9.41 28.45 -0.50
C ILE A 184 -8.86 27.10 -0.98
N TYR A 185 -8.25 26.32 -0.09
CA TYR A 185 -7.62 25.05 -0.44
C TYR A 185 -8.67 24.06 -0.97
N GLU A 186 -9.68 23.74 -0.18
CA GLU A 186 -10.77 22.85 -0.60
C GLU A 186 -11.44 23.31 -1.88
N LYS A 187 -11.71 24.62 -2.00
CA LYS A 187 -12.38 25.17 -3.18
C LYS A 187 -11.58 24.94 -4.46
N LEU A 188 -10.26 25.10 -4.41
CA LEU A 188 -9.40 24.87 -5.57
C LEU A 188 -9.31 23.40 -5.93
N ALA A 189 -9.13 22.52 -4.93
CA ALA A 189 -9.09 21.08 -5.14
C ALA A 189 -10.42 20.52 -5.69
N ASP A 190 -11.57 20.94 -5.13
CA ASP A 190 -12.89 20.55 -5.66
C ASP A 190 -13.12 21.10 -7.07
N THR A 191 -12.65 22.32 -7.37
CA THR A 191 -12.75 22.89 -8.73
C THR A 191 -12.01 22.03 -9.74
N ALA A 192 -10.78 21.61 -9.44
CA ALA A 192 -9.99 20.73 -10.29
C ALA A 192 -10.66 19.35 -10.48
N LEU A 193 -11.06 18.71 -9.38
CA LEU A 193 -11.73 17.40 -9.39
C LEU A 193 -13.06 17.45 -10.18
N SER A 194 -13.84 18.51 -9.97
CA SER A 194 -15.10 18.77 -10.68
C SER A 194 -14.88 19.08 -12.15
N TYR A 195 -13.75 19.69 -12.53
CA TYR A 195 -13.38 19.89 -13.92
C TYR A 195 -13.08 18.56 -14.62
N ILE A 196 -12.26 17.69 -14.02
CA ILE A 196 -11.96 16.35 -14.55
C ILE A 196 -13.25 15.54 -14.74
N TRP A 197 -14.14 15.55 -13.75
CA TRP A 197 -15.45 14.90 -13.84
C TRP A 197 -16.24 15.35 -15.08
N ARG A 198 -16.28 16.65 -15.37
CA ARG A 198 -16.98 17.19 -16.56
C ARG A 198 -16.31 16.77 -17.88
N GLN A 199 -15.01 16.52 -17.86
CA GLN A 199 -14.23 16.13 -19.04
C GLN A 199 -14.28 14.65 -19.37
N ARG A 200 -14.85 13.80 -18.50
CA ARG A 200 -15.06 12.38 -18.81
C ARG A 200 -15.80 12.20 -20.15
N ASN A 201 -15.50 11.10 -20.83
CA ASN A 201 -16.22 10.75 -22.05
C ASN A 201 -17.69 10.47 -21.72
N ARG A 202 -18.63 11.17 -22.39
CA ARG A 202 -20.07 11.05 -22.08
C ARG A 202 -20.67 9.68 -22.41
N PHE A 203 -20.04 8.90 -23.28
CA PHE A 203 -20.51 7.58 -23.67
C PHE A 203 -19.99 6.49 -22.73
N SER A 204 -18.69 6.48 -22.43
CA SER A 204 -18.07 5.45 -21.60
C SER A 204 -18.01 5.82 -20.12
N ASN A 205 -18.19 7.09 -19.75
CA ASN A 205 -17.86 7.65 -18.43
C ASN A 205 -16.39 7.47 -18.01
N LEU A 206 -15.48 7.11 -18.91
CA LEU A 206 -14.05 7.02 -18.61
C LEU A 206 -13.36 8.38 -18.73
N VAL A 207 -12.21 8.53 -18.10
CA VAL A 207 -11.30 9.68 -18.18
C VAL A 207 -9.99 9.26 -18.85
N GLY A 208 -9.29 10.22 -19.49
CA GLY A 208 -7.97 9.97 -20.06
C GLY A 208 -6.89 9.99 -18.98
N THR A 209 -5.63 9.71 -19.33
CA THR A 209 -4.51 9.77 -18.37
C THR A 209 -3.89 11.17 -18.28
N VAL A 210 -3.84 11.93 -19.37
CA VAL A 210 -3.17 13.25 -19.41
C VAL A 210 -4.06 14.29 -20.08
N ILE A 211 -4.21 15.44 -19.44
CA ILE A 211 -5.08 16.54 -19.84
C ILE A 211 -4.31 17.86 -19.94
N ASN A 212 -4.66 18.68 -20.93
CA ASN A 212 -4.13 20.04 -21.05
C ASN A 212 -4.81 20.97 -20.03
N ILE A 213 -4.00 21.70 -19.24
CA ILE A 213 -4.49 22.53 -18.13
C ILE A 213 -5.13 23.86 -18.58
N PHE A 214 -4.98 24.25 -19.85
CA PHE A 214 -5.58 25.47 -20.39
C PHE A 214 -6.79 25.18 -21.28
N SER A 215 -6.68 24.21 -22.20
CA SER A 215 -7.77 23.86 -23.12
C SER A 215 -8.74 22.83 -22.55
N GLY A 216 -8.31 22.03 -21.58
CA GLY A 216 -9.09 20.89 -21.07
C GLY A 216 -9.14 19.69 -22.02
N GLU A 217 -8.35 19.70 -23.10
CA GLU A 217 -8.30 18.59 -24.04
C GLU A 217 -7.47 17.43 -23.49
N TRP A 218 -7.97 16.21 -23.67
CA TRP A 218 -7.23 14.99 -23.37
C TRP A 218 -6.10 14.76 -24.37
N ILE A 219 -4.86 14.86 -23.89
CA ILE A 219 -3.64 14.60 -24.65
C ILE A 219 -3.41 13.08 -24.76
N LYS A 220 -3.49 12.39 -23.62
CA LYS A 220 -3.45 10.91 -23.55
C LYS A 220 -4.82 10.40 -23.17
N LYS A 221 -5.44 9.67 -24.09
CA LYS A 221 -6.84 9.19 -24.02
C LYS A 221 -6.93 7.74 -23.53
N GLU A 222 -5.80 7.15 -23.16
CA GLU A 222 -5.73 5.89 -22.43
C GLU A 222 -6.47 6.02 -21.10
N SER A 223 -7.14 4.95 -20.69
CA SER A 223 -7.93 4.88 -19.47
C SER A 223 -7.72 3.53 -18.81
N GLY A 224 -7.52 3.54 -17.50
CA GLY A 224 -7.06 2.41 -16.70
C GLY A 224 -7.34 2.69 -15.23
N VAL A 225 -7.10 1.69 -14.39
CA VAL A 225 -7.03 1.85 -12.92
C VAL A 225 -5.58 1.94 -12.44
N GLY A 226 -4.60 2.06 -13.34
CA GLY A 226 -3.18 2.11 -12.99
C GLY A 226 -2.61 3.51 -13.05
N ALA A 227 -1.28 3.53 -13.19
CA ALA A 227 -0.45 4.74 -13.16
C ALA A 227 -1.07 5.96 -13.86
N GLY A 228 -1.29 7.03 -13.09
CA GLY A 228 -1.71 8.35 -13.58
C GLY A 228 -3.21 8.58 -13.62
N ILE A 229 -4.01 7.58 -13.21
CA ILE A 229 -5.47 7.70 -13.00
C ILE A 229 -5.86 7.12 -11.63
N ASP A 230 -5.30 5.97 -11.25
CA ASP A 230 -5.40 5.34 -9.91
C ASP A 230 -6.06 6.20 -8.80
N SER A 231 -5.31 7.09 -8.18
CA SER A 231 -5.71 7.80 -6.96
C SER A 231 -6.80 8.86 -7.18
N TYR A 232 -7.15 9.18 -8.44
CA TYR A 232 -8.35 9.98 -8.72
C TYR A 232 -9.62 9.22 -8.31
N TYR A 233 -9.70 7.92 -8.63
CA TYR A 233 -10.86 7.12 -8.25
C TYR A 233 -10.93 6.91 -6.74
N GLU A 234 -9.77 6.66 -6.13
CA GLU A 234 -9.63 6.54 -4.69
C GLU A 234 -10.11 7.82 -3.97
N SER A 235 -9.65 8.99 -4.44
CA SER A 235 -10.04 10.29 -3.90
C SER A 235 -11.53 10.54 -3.97
N LEU A 236 -12.23 10.06 -5.02
CA LEU A 236 -13.69 10.22 -5.09
C LEU A 236 -14.41 9.40 -4.02
N LEU A 237 -13.98 8.18 -3.72
CA LEU A 237 -14.61 7.39 -2.65
C LEU A 237 -14.23 7.94 -1.28
N LYS A 238 -12.94 8.16 -1.04
CA LYS A 238 -12.41 8.62 0.25
C LYS A 238 -12.87 10.05 0.59
N ALA A 239 -13.07 10.93 -0.40
CA ALA A 239 -13.64 12.26 -0.15
C ALA A 239 -15.12 12.19 0.27
N TYR A 240 -15.88 11.19 -0.21
CA TYR A 240 -17.23 10.95 0.30
C TYR A 240 -17.19 10.54 1.77
N GLU A 241 -16.27 9.66 2.17
CA GLU A 241 -16.12 9.24 3.56
C GLU A 241 -15.69 10.41 4.47
N LEU A 242 -14.72 11.20 4.03
CA LEU A 242 -14.18 12.32 4.79
C LEU A 242 -15.18 13.48 4.94
N LEU A 243 -15.85 13.87 3.84
CA LEU A 243 -16.66 15.10 3.78
C LEU A 243 -18.17 14.83 3.88
N GLY A 244 -18.61 13.59 3.65
CA GLY A 244 -20.03 13.19 3.66
C GLY A 244 -20.85 13.79 2.52
N ASP A 245 -20.22 14.29 1.45
CA ASP A 245 -20.91 14.87 0.31
C ASP A 245 -21.25 13.79 -0.74
N PRO A 246 -22.53 13.49 -0.97
CA PRO A 246 -22.96 12.43 -1.87
C PRO A 246 -22.52 12.62 -3.33
N GLN A 247 -22.10 13.83 -3.73
CA GLN A 247 -21.60 14.06 -5.08
C GLN A 247 -20.37 13.21 -5.38
N TYR A 248 -19.45 13.03 -4.42
CA TYR A 248 -18.22 12.28 -4.66
C TYR A 248 -18.52 10.79 -4.84
N LEU A 249 -19.43 10.24 -4.03
CA LEU A 249 -19.92 8.87 -4.17
C LEU A 249 -20.61 8.65 -5.52
N HIS A 250 -21.43 9.60 -5.97
CA HIS A 250 -22.09 9.51 -7.27
C HIS A 250 -21.07 9.45 -8.42
N ARG A 251 -20.03 10.30 -8.37
CA ARG A 251 -18.95 10.33 -9.35
C ARG A 251 -18.16 9.01 -9.33
N PHE A 252 -17.77 8.55 -8.14
CA PHE A 252 -17.09 7.26 -7.96
C PHE A 252 -17.90 6.10 -8.55
N LYS A 253 -19.16 5.92 -8.14
CA LYS A 253 -20.02 4.83 -8.64
C LYS A 253 -20.21 4.84 -10.15
N THR A 254 -20.27 6.04 -10.73
CA THR A 254 -20.36 6.20 -12.20
C THR A 254 -19.10 5.71 -12.90
N HIS A 255 -17.91 6.07 -12.38
CA HIS A 255 -16.64 5.59 -12.90
C HIS A 255 -16.43 4.10 -12.63
N TYR A 256 -16.74 3.63 -11.43
CA TYR A 256 -16.65 2.22 -11.04
C TYR A 256 -17.43 1.32 -12.01
N THR A 257 -18.70 1.66 -12.28
CA THR A 257 -19.53 0.92 -13.23
C THR A 257 -18.91 0.89 -14.65
N ALA A 258 -18.28 1.98 -15.07
CA ALA A 258 -17.59 2.05 -16.35
C ALA A 258 -16.31 1.21 -16.38
N VAL A 259 -15.52 1.27 -15.31
CA VAL A 259 -14.30 0.49 -15.15
C VAL A 259 -14.61 -1.00 -15.19
N GLU A 260 -15.56 -1.47 -14.39
CA GLU A 260 -15.99 -2.88 -14.39
C GLU A 260 -16.52 -3.31 -15.77
N ARG A 261 -17.24 -2.43 -16.47
CA ARG A 261 -17.80 -2.73 -17.79
C ARG A 261 -16.76 -2.85 -18.91
N TYR A 262 -15.75 -1.98 -18.91
CA TYR A 262 -14.85 -1.80 -20.05
C TYR A 262 -13.43 -2.34 -19.81
N LEU A 263 -12.95 -2.28 -18.57
CA LEU A 263 -11.62 -2.74 -18.21
C LEU A 263 -11.69 -4.19 -17.75
N GLY A 264 -12.65 -4.52 -16.87
CA GLY A 264 -13.01 -5.90 -16.51
C GLY A 264 -13.44 -6.69 -17.75
N SER A 265 -12.92 -7.91 -17.93
CA SER A 265 -13.14 -8.69 -19.16
C SER A 265 -14.46 -9.46 -19.07
N PRO A 266 -15.49 -9.16 -19.89
CA PRO A 266 -16.77 -9.88 -19.82
C PRO A 266 -16.71 -11.30 -20.44
N SER A 267 -15.60 -11.67 -21.10
CA SER A 267 -15.66 -12.70 -22.16
C SER A 267 -14.55 -13.75 -22.13
N THR A 268 -13.56 -13.66 -21.24
CA THR A 268 -12.50 -14.67 -21.15
C THR A 268 -12.72 -15.56 -19.94
N LYS A 269 -13.28 -16.77 -20.18
CA LYS A 269 -13.43 -17.85 -19.17
C LYS A 269 -12.14 -18.19 -18.40
N THR A 270 -11.00 -17.71 -18.87
CA THR A 270 -9.69 -17.95 -18.27
C THR A 270 -9.35 -16.93 -17.17
N PHE A 271 -9.67 -15.64 -17.30
CA PHE A 271 -9.40 -14.62 -16.26
C PHE A 271 -10.35 -13.41 -16.47
N PRO A 272 -11.41 -13.25 -15.65
CA PRO A 272 -12.34 -12.11 -15.77
C PRO A 272 -11.78 -10.78 -15.25
N PHE A 273 -10.72 -10.83 -14.43
CA PHE A 273 -10.26 -9.72 -13.58
C PHE A 273 -8.95 -9.06 -14.05
N SER A 274 -8.63 -9.14 -15.34
CA SER A 274 -7.47 -8.44 -15.92
C SER A 274 -7.88 -7.02 -16.35
N PHE A 275 -7.62 -6.02 -15.50
CA PHE A 275 -7.96 -4.61 -15.74
C PHE A 275 -7.02 -3.94 -16.76
N LEU A 276 -7.01 -4.45 -17.99
CA LEU A 276 -6.22 -3.86 -19.06
C LEU A 276 -6.77 -2.50 -19.49
N SER A 277 -5.87 -1.53 -19.63
CA SER A 277 -6.23 -0.19 -20.09
C SER A 277 -6.86 -0.21 -21.48
N VAL A 278 -7.83 0.68 -21.68
CA VAL A 278 -8.55 0.91 -22.94
C VAL A 278 -8.38 2.34 -23.40
N PHE A 279 -8.95 2.72 -24.54
CA PHE A 279 -9.12 4.13 -24.90
C PHE A 279 -10.46 4.66 -24.41
N MET A 280 -10.47 5.79 -23.70
CA MET A 280 -11.71 6.37 -23.13
C MET A 280 -12.81 6.64 -24.16
N HIS A 281 -12.43 6.93 -25.41
CA HIS A 281 -13.33 7.27 -26.51
C HIS A 281 -13.69 6.07 -27.40
N LYS A 282 -12.98 4.95 -27.21
CA LYS A 282 -13.17 3.68 -27.92
C LYS A 282 -12.87 2.53 -26.94
N PRO A 283 -13.73 2.32 -25.93
CA PRO A 283 -13.43 1.38 -24.85
C PRO A 283 -13.39 -0.10 -25.29
N SER A 284 -13.74 -0.40 -26.55
CA SER A 284 -13.56 -1.71 -27.16
C SER A 284 -12.11 -2.01 -27.58
N GLU A 285 -11.25 -0.99 -27.67
CA GLU A 285 -9.85 -1.11 -28.07
C GLU A 285 -8.94 -1.03 -26.83
N ARG A 286 -8.05 -2.00 -26.67
CA ARG A 286 -7.03 -2.00 -25.62
C ARG A 286 -5.95 -0.97 -25.95
N SER A 287 -5.58 -0.14 -24.98
CA SER A 287 -4.48 0.83 -25.11
C SER A 287 -3.15 0.31 -24.56
N ARG A 288 -3.21 -0.66 -23.63
CA ARG A 288 -2.04 -1.37 -23.09
C ARG A 288 -2.31 -2.88 -23.05
N MET A 289 -1.24 -3.66 -23.12
CA MET A 289 -1.27 -5.12 -23.04
C MET A 289 -0.63 -5.66 -21.75
N PHE A 290 -0.43 -4.78 -20.76
CA PHE A 290 0.11 -5.10 -19.44
C PHE A 290 -0.69 -4.37 -18.36
N MET A 291 -0.59 -4.86 -17.13
CA MET A 291 -1.06 -4.23 -15.90
C MET A 291 0.16 -3.77 -15.10
N ASP A 292 0.07 -2.61 -14.47
CA ASP A 292 1.11 -2.08 -13.58
C ASP A 292 0.76 -2.39 -12.12
N SER A 293 1.78 -2.48 -11.25
CA SER A 293 1.63 -2.84 -9.84
C SER A 293 0.79 -1.85 -9.06
N LEU A 294 0.76 -0.57 -9.49
CA LEU A 294 -0.06 0.46 -8.88
C LEU A 294 -1.54 0.05 -8.86
N GLN A 295 -2.03 -0.70 -9.86
CA GLN A 295 -3.40 -1.23 -9.89
C GLN A 295 -3.77 -2.10 -8.68
N ALA A 296 -2.78 -2.55 -7.89
CA ALA A 296 -3.01 -3.37 -6.72
C ALA A 296 -3.75 -2.66 -5.58
N PHE A 297 -4.03 -1.35 -5.66
CA PHE A 297 -4.90 -0.66 -4.70
C PHE A 297 -6.40 -0.91 -4.98
N TRP A 298 -6.73 -1.22 -6.24
CA TRP A 298 -8.12 -1.34 -6.70
C TRP A 298 -8.93 -2.38 -5.91
N PRO A 299 -8.41 -3.57 -5.57
CA PRO A 299 -9.12 -4.51 -4.70
C PRO A 299 -9.48 -3.93 -3.33
N GLY A 300 -8.60 -3.14 -2.71
CA GLY A 300 -8.87 -2.43 -1.47
C GLY A 300 -10.05 -1.47 -1.64
N LEU A 301 -10.07 -0.71 -2.73
CA LEU A 301 -11.17 0.18 -3.06
C LEU A 301 -12.49 -0.57 -3.34
N GLN A 302 -12.43 -1.70 -4.02
CA GLN A 302 -13.57 -2.60 -4.24
C GLN A 302 -14.14 -3.12 -2.91
N ALA A 303 -13.26 -3.53 -1.98
CA ALA A 303 -13.65 -3.98 -0.65
C ALA A 303 -14.33 -2.87 0.16
N ILE A 304 -13.76 -1.66 0.18
CA ILE A 304 -14.35 -0.48 0.84
C ILE A 304 -15.73 -0.15 0.23
N ALA A 305 -15.86 -0.22 -1.10
CA ALA A 305 -17.12 0.01 -1.79
C ALA A 305 -18.19 -1.08 -1.55
N GLY A 306 -17.81 -2.20 -0.91
CA GLY A 306 -18.68 -3.34 -0.60
C GLY A 306 -18.74 -4.41 -1.69
N ASP A 307 -17.92 -4.32 -2.74
CA ASP A 307 -17.82 -5.32 -3.81
C ASP A 307 -16.71 -6.34 -3.49
N VAL A 308 -16.93 -7.10 -2.42
CA VAL A 308 -15.94 -8.03 -1.85
C VAL A 308 -15.59 -9.14 -2.83
N ASP A 309 -16.55 -9.64 -3.62
CA ASP A 309 -16.30 -10.74 -4.56
C ASP A 309 -15.33 -10.32 -5.68
N ALA A 310 -15.52 -9.13 -6.25
CA ALA A 310 -14.60 -8.57 -7.24
C ALA A 310 -13.22 -8.31 -6.63
N ALA A 311 -13.19 -7.76 -5.41
CA ALA A 311 -11.96 -7.51 -4.65
C ALA A 311 -11.14 -8.79 -4.44
N VAL A 312 -11.78 -9.87 -3.96
CA VAL A 312 -11.12 -11.16 -3.73
C VAL A 312 -10.50 -11.67 -5.01
N ALA A 313 -11.26 -11.69 -6.11
CA ALA A 313 -10.78 -12.29 -7.33
C ALA A 313 -9.64 -11.50 -8.00
N HIS A 314 -9.68 -10.16 -7.92
CA HIS A 314 -8.60 -9.31 -8.41
C HIS A 314 -7.34 -9.41 -7.54
N HIS A 315 -7.50 -9.35 -6.20
CA HIS A 315 -6.39 -9.52 -5.25
C HIS A 315 -5.69 -10.87 -5.40
N GLU A 316 -6.44 -11.96 -5.56
CA GLU A 316 -5.87 -13.29 -5.79
C GLU A 316 -5.00 -13.35 -7.05
N MET A 317 -5.44 -12.71 -8.15
CA MET A 317 -4.63 -12.65 -9.38
C MET A 317 -3.30 -11.94 -9.14
N LEU A 318 -3.32 -10.80 -8.43
CA LEU A 318 -2.10 -10.06 -8.07
C LEU A 318 -1.19 -10.87 -7.14
N TYR A 319 -1.77 -11.54 -6.15
CA TYR A 319 -1.06 -12.42 -5.25
C TYR A 319 -0.44 -13.63 -5.96
N MET A 320 -1.10 -14.20 -6.98
CA MET A 320 -0.53 -15.23 -7.84
C MET A 320 0.73 -14.74 -8.58
N VAL A 321 0.72 -13.50 -9.09
CA VAL A 321 1.89 -12.88 -9.73
C VAL A 321 3.03 -12.72 -8.73
N HIS A 322 2.74 -12.21 -7.52
CA HIS A 322 3.72 -12.10 -6.43
C HIS A 322 4.33 -13.47 -6.11
N LYS A 323 3.51 -14.49 -5.86
CA LYS A 323 3.97 -15.83 -5.48
C LYS A 323 4.79 -16.51 -6.60
N LYS A 324 4.44 -16.28 -7.87
CA LYS A 324 5.17 -16.82 -9.04
C LYS A 324 6.60 -16.27 -9.12
N ASN A 325 6.80 -15.02 -8.73
CA ASN A 325 8.05 -14.28 -8.93
C ASN A 325 8.80 -13.95 -7.62
N GLY A 326 8.22 -14.26 -6.46
CA GLY A 326 8.73 -13.89 -5.13
C GLY A 326 8.36 -12.47 -4.70
N LEU A 327 8.24 -11.55 -5.65
CA LEU A 327 7.79 -10.17 -5.46
C LEU A 327 6.85 -9.78 -6.62
N LEU A 328 5.93 -8.84 -6.39
CA LEU A 328 5.09 -8.26 -7.45
C LEU A 328 5.94 -7.34 -8.36
N PRO A 329 6.10 -7.64 -9.67
CA PRO A 329 6.76 -6.74 -10.60
C PRO A 329 5.97 -5.45 -10.82
N GLU A 330 6.66 -4.36 -11.16
CA GLU A 330 6.09 -3.05 -11.49
C GLU A 330 5.10 -3.14 -12.66
N ALA A 331 5.28 -4.11 -13.58
CA ALA A 331 4.25 -4.46 -14.56
C ALA A 331 4.33 -5.93 -14.98
N PHE A 332 3.18 -6.49 -15.35
CA PHE A 332 3.03 -7.87 -15.81
C PHE A 332 1.96 -8.01 -16.91
N THR A 333 2.09 -9.04 -17.74
CA THR A 333 1.15 -9.34 -18.84
C THR A 333 -0.06 -10.15 -18.34
N THR A 334 -1.05 -10.36 -19.21
CA THR A 334 -2.21 -11.23 -18.91
C THR A 334 -1.83 -12.68 -18.60
N ASP A 335 -0.66 -13.13 -19.07
CA ASP A 335 -0.12 -14.46 -18.80
C ASP A 335 0.64 -14.52 -17.46
N LEU A 336 0.53 -13.45 -16.66
CA LEU A 336 1.18 -13.28 -15.36
C LEU A 336 2.72 -13.30 -15.48
N ASP A 337 3.26 -12.92 -16.64
CA ASP A 337 4.69 -12.82 -16.88
C ASP A 337 5.19 -11.39 -16.62
N VAL A 338 6.44 -11.29 -16.17
CA VAL A 338 7.10 -10.03 -15.85
C VAL A 338 7.25 -9.19 -17.13
N TYR A 339 6.68 -7.98 -17.13
CA TYR A 339 6.83 -6.99 -18.19
C TYR A 339 7.87 -5.93 -17.78
N TRP A 340 7.69 -5.29 -16.62
CA TRP A 340 8.68 -4.42 -16.00
C TRP A 340 9.18 -5.05 -14.70
N PRO A 341 10.48 -5.37 -14.60
CA PRO A 341 10.99 -6.24 -13.55
C PRO A 341 11.31 -5.50 -12.25
N HIS A 342 11.07 -4.19 -12.16
CA HIS A 342 11.33 -3.42 -10.95
C HIS A 342 10.35 -3.81 -9.84
N HIS A 343 10.76 -3.70 -8.58
CA HIS A 343 9.88 -3.76 -7.42
C HIS A 343 10.34 -2.72 -6.40
N LEU A 344 9.53 -1.68 -6.20
CA LEU A 344 9.90 -0.52 -5.39
C LEU A 344 9.45 -0.63 -3.92
N ILE A 345 9.00 -1.82 -3.49
CA ILE A 345 8.44 -2.04 -2.15
C ILE A 345 7.18 -1.17 -1.97
N ARG A 346 6.32 -1.19 -2.98
CA ARG A 346 5.10 -0.39 -2.99
C ARG A 346 4.01 -1.00 -2.09
N PRO A 347 3.12 -0.18 -1.52
CA PRO A 347 2.17 -0.63 -0.51
C PRO A 347 0.89 -1.24 -1.07
N GLU A 348 0.56 -1.06 -2.34
CA GLU A 348 -0.84 -1.17 -2.78
C GLU A 348 -1.40 -2.59 -2.61
N LEU A 349 -0.55 -3.62 -2.77
CA LEU A 349 -0.94 -5.01 -2.54
C LEU A 349 -1.19 -5.31 -1.04
N VAL A 350 -0.38 -4.75 -0.13
CA VAL A 350 -0.60 -4.94 1.32
C VAL A 350 -1.77 -4.08 1.81
N GLU A 351 -1.97 -2.88 1.27
CA GLU A 351 -3.17 -2.06 1.51
C GLU A 351 -4.44 -2.83 1.17
N SER A 352 -4.52 -3.40 -0.03
CA SER A 352 -5.65 -4.24 -0.44
C SER A 352 -5.84 -5.47 0.45
N THR A 353 -4.74 -6.10 0.87
CA THR A 353 -4.77 -7.23 1.81
C THR A 353 -5.38 -6.82 3.16
N TYR A 354 -4.97 -5.65 3.68
CA TYR A 354 -5.52 -5.07 4.90
C TYR A 354 -7.01 -4.78 4.79
N HIS A 355 -7.45 -4.11 3.72
CA HIS A 355 -8.87 -3.80 3.53
C HIS A 355 -9.73 -5.05 3.33
N LEU A 356 -9.22 -6.09 2.66
CA LEU A 356 -9.89 -7.37 2.54
C LEU A 356 -10.03 -8.08 3.88
N TYR A 357 -8.96 -8.13 4.69
CA TYR A 357 -9.03 -8.67 6.04
C TYR A 357 -10.03 -7.90 6.92
N LYS A 358 -9.97 -6.56 6.89
CA LYS A 358 -10.87 -5.69 7.65
C LYS A 358 -12.35 -5.92 7.32
N ASN A 359 -12.68 -6.13 6.03
CA ASN A 359 -14.06 -6.31 5.58
C ASN A 359 -14.59 -7.74 5.74
N THR A 360 -13.71 -8.75 5.72
CA THR A 360 -14.12 -10.17 5.72
C THR A 360 -13.84 -10.90 7.04
N HIS A 361 -12.89 -10.40 7.83
CA HIS A 361 -12.27 -11.10 8.97
C HIS A 361 -11.75 -12.49 8.64
N ASP A 362 -11.39 -12.72 7.38
CA ASP A 362 -10.91 -14.01 6.91
C ASP A 362 -9.42 -14.17 7.23
N PRO A 363 -9.02 -15.15 8.06
CA PRO A 363 -7.63 -15.35 8.45
C PRO A 363 -6.70 -15.65 7.27
N TYR A 364 -7.23 -16.06 6.12
CA TYR A 364 -6.45 -16.22 4.90
C TYR A 364 -5.65 -14.96 4.53
N TYR A 365 -6.21 -13.76 4.73
CA TYR A 365 -5.49 -12.52 4.41
C TYR A 365 -4.34 -12.22 5.38
N LEU A 366 -4.36 -12.79 6.59
CA LEU A 366 -3.20 -12.75 7.50
C LEU A 366 -2.08 -13.66 6.99
N GLU A 367 -2.41 -14.83 6.46
CA GLU A 367 -1.44 -15.74 5.81
C GLU A 367 -0.81 -15.08 4.57
N VAL A 368 -1.64 -14.47 3.72
CA VAL A 368 -1.14 -13.70 2.57
C VAL A 368 -0.23 -12.57 3.03
N GLY A 369 -0.67 -11.77 4.00
CA GLY A 369 0.14 -10.69 4.58
C GLY A 369 1.48 -11.17 5.11
N ALA A 370 1.51 -12.34 5.77
CA ALA A 370 2.74 -12.91 6.31
C ALA A 370 3.69 -13.30 5.18
N GLU A 371 3.19 -13.94 4.12
CA GLU A 371 4.00 -14.27 2.94
C GLU A 371 4.53 -13.00 2.23
N LEU A 372 3.72 -11.94 2.10
CA LEU A 372 4.18 -10.66 1.52
C LEU A 372 5.31 -10.04 2.36
N LEU A 373 5.15 -10.03 3.68
CA LEU A 373 6.12 -9.52 4.64
C LEU A 373 7.44 -10.31 4.56
N GLU A 374 7.37 -11.64 4.60
CA GLU A 374 8.51 -12.53 4.48
C GLU A 374 9.26 -12.36 3.16
N SER A 375 8.54 -12.17 2.05
CA SER A 375 9.14 -11.87 0.75
C SER A 375 9.97 -10.58 0.78
N ILE A 376 9.41 -9.49 1.33
CA ILE A 376 10.14 -8.21 1.43
C ILE A 376 11.34 -8.34 2.35
N GLU A 377 11.16 -8.97 3.52
CA GLU A 377 12.25 -9.21 4.48
C GLU A 377 13.38 -10.04 3.86
N LYS A 378 13.04 -11.08 3.10
CA LYS A 378 14.03 -11.97 2.46
C LYS A 378 14.78 -11.31 1.31
N TYR A 379 14.08 -10.59 0.43
CA TYR A 379 14.66 -10.12 -0.84
C TYR A 379 15.12 -8.66 -0.79
N ALA A 380 14.44 -7.79 -0.04
CA ALA A 380 14.72 -6.35 -0.05
C ALA A 380 15.56 -5.86 1.13
N ARG A 381 15.65 -6.62 2.23
CA ARG A 381 16.42 -6.18 3.40
C ARG A 381 17.92 -6.13 3.11
N VAL A 382 18.55 -5.01 3.47
CA VAL A 382 20.00 -4.78 3.37
C VAL A 382 20.53 -4.14 4.68
N PRO A 383 21.85 -4.09 4.93
CA PRO A 383 22.37 -3.65 6.24
C PRO A 383 21.88 -2.28 6.71
N CYS A 384 21.72 -1.31 5.81
CA CYS A 384 21.30 0.04 6.14
C CYS A 384 19.82 0.34 5.82
N GLY A 385 18.97 -0.66 5.59
CA GLY A 385 17.54 -0.42 5.35
C GLY A 385 16.91 -1.48 4.46
N PHE A 386 16.01 -1.06 3.57
CA PHE A 386 15.40 -1.91 2.55
C PHE A 386 15.65 -1.32 1.17
N ALA A 387 16.28 -2.09 0.29
CA ALA A 387 16.61 -1.69 -1.06
C ALA A 387 15.53 -2.16 -2.03
N ALA A 388 15.02 -1.24 -2.85
CA ALA A 388 14.20 -1.59 -4.01
C ALA A 388 14.93 -2.59 -4.91
N ILE A 389 14.18 -3.40 -5.65
CA ILE A 389 14.72 -4.37 -6.60
C ILE A 389 14.63 -3.78 -8.01
N GLU A 390 15.77 -3.63 -8.67
CA GLU A 390 15.84 -3.19 -10.06
C GLU A 390 15.36 -4.30 -11.01
N ASP A 391 15.66 -5.56 -10.70
CA ASP A 391 15.21 -6.69 -11.52
C ASP A 391 14.89 -7.92 -10.66
N ILE A 392 13.60 -8.23 -10.48
CA ILE A 392 13.13 -9.36 -9.68
C ILE A 392 13.48 -10.73 -10.26
N ARG A 393 13.85 -10.83 -11.54
CA ARG A 393 14.23 -12.11 -12.17
C ARG A 393 15.57 -12.60 -11.63
N VAL A 394 16.43 -11.67 -11.22
CA VAL A 394 17.76 -11.94 -10.67
C VAL A 394 17.95 -11.37 -9.26
N MET A 395 16.90 -10.76 -8.69
CA MET A 395 16.91 -10.07 -7.39
C MET A 395 18.05 -9.03 -7.27
N LYS A 396 18.27 -8.24 -8.33
CA LYS A 396 19.27 -7.16 -8.34
C LYS A 396 18.75 -5.96 -7.56
N HIS A 397 19.44 -5.56 -6.50
CA HIS A 397 19.10 -4.35 -5.73
C HIS A 397 19.39 -3.05 -6.49
N SER A 398 18.55 -2.05 -6.21
CA SER A 398 18.75 -0.64 -6.52
C SER A 398 19.02 0.12 -5.22
N ASP A 399 19.92 1.11 -5.24
CA ASP A 399 20.27 1.91 -4.06
C ASP A 399 19.20 2.97 -3.75
N ARG A 400 17.99 2.48 -3.41
CA ARG A 400 16.77 3.27 -3.29
C ARG A 400 15.87 2.71 -2.20
N MET A 401 15.42 3.58 -1.30
CA MET A 401 14.32 3.33 -0.37
C MET A 401 13.43 4.57 -0.35
N ASP A 402 12.26 4.48 -0.99
CA ASP A 402 11.32 5.60 -1.06
C ASP A 402 10.62 5.84 0.29
N SER A 403 10.15 7.06 0.52
CA SER A 403 9.51 7.46 1.79
C SER A 403 8.26 6.61 2.15
N PHE A 404 7.44 6.24 1.16
CA PHE A 404 6.25 5.41 1.33
C PHE A 404 6.52 4.02 1.93
N VAL A 405 7.76 3.53 1.88
CA VAL A 405 8.10 2.26 2.54
C VAL A 405 7.86 2.38 4.05
N LEU A 406 8.19 3.54 4.62
CA LEU A 406 7.91 3.87 6.02
C LEU A 406 6.46 4.31 6.22
N ALA A 407 5.95 5.22 5.38
CA ALA A 407 4.63 5.82 5.58
C ALA A 407 3.46 4.86 5.32
N GLU A 408 3.62 3.93 4.38
CA GLU A 408 2.52 3.10 3.88
C GLU A 408 2.79 1.62 4.07
N THR A 409 3.85 1.09 3.47
CA THR A 409 4.05 -0.37 3.40
C THR A 409 4.15 -0.97 4.80
N PHE A 410 5.01 -0.41 5.65
CA PHE A 410 5.15 -0.89 7.02
C PHE A 410 3.97 -0.50 7.92
N LYS A 411 3.26 0.60 7.63
CA LYS A 411 2.03 0.99 8.33
C LYS A 411 0.92 -0.04 8.07
N TYR A 412 0.66 -0.42 6.83
CA TYR A 412 -0.36 -1.42 6.49
C TYR A 412 -0.01 -2.82 6.98
N PHE A 413 1.27 -3.23 6.98
CA PHE A 413 1.67 -4.46 7.67
C PHE A 413 1.37 -4.41 9.16
N TYR A 414 1.71 -3.30 9.82
CA TYR A 414 1.43 -3.14 11.25
C TYR A 414 -0.08 -3.19 11.53
N LEU A 415 -0.88 -2.46 10.77
CA LEU A 415 -2.34 -2.45 10.90
C LEU A 415 -2.98 -3.82 10.63
N LEU A 416 -2.45 -4.59 9.67
CA LEU A 416 -2.95 -5.93 9.35
C LEU A 416 -2.79 -6.92 10.52
N PHE A 417 -1.71 -6.81 11.29
CA PHE A 417 -1.40 -7.75 12.37
C PHE A 417 -1.70 -7.24 13.78
N SER A 418 -2.03 -5.96 13.94
CA SER A 418 -2.35 -5.37 15.24
C SER A 418 -3.78 -5.73 15.68
N ASP A 419 -3.99 -5.95 16.98
CA ASP A 419 -5.35 -5.92 17.53
C ASP A 419 -5.84 -4.47 17.52
N PRO A 420 -7.04 -4.17 16.97
CA PRO A 420 -7.60 -2.82 16.99
C PRO A 420 -7.64 -2.15 18.37
N LYS A 421 -7.67 -2.91 19.47
CA LYS A 421 -7.64 -2.38 20.84
C LYS A 421 -6.27 -1.89 21.29
N GLU A 422 -5.21 -2.33 20.62
CA GLU A 422 -3.82 -1.92 20.91
C GLU A 422 -3.43 -0.65 20.15
N LEU A 423 -4.25 -0.25 19.17
CA LEU A 423 -4.03 0.98 18.41
C LEU A 423 -4.36 2.20 19.28
N PRO A 424 -3.61 3.31 19.14
CA PRO A 424 -3.85 4.54 19.89
C PRO A 424 -5.12 5.27 19.47
N ILE A 425 -5.71 4.87 18.34
CA ILE A 425 -6.92 5.44 17.75
C ILE A 425 -7.82 4.32 17.22
N ASN A 426 -9.12 4.60 17.18
CA ASN A 426 -10.05 3.78 16.44
C ASN A 426 -9.95 4.09 14.94
N VAL A 427 -9.30 3.22 14.16
CA VAL A 427 -9.07 3.43 12.71
C VAL A 427 -10.36 3.57 11.89
N ASP A 428 -11.52 3.16 12.40
CA ASP A 428 -12.81 3.34 11.73
C ASP A 428 -13.33 4.79 11.78
N GLU A 429 -12.74 5.62 12.63
CA GLU A 429 -13.04 7.05 12.74
C GLU A 429 -12.14 7.92 11.85
N TYR A 430 -11.31 7.29 11.01
CA TYR A 430 -10.33 7.96 10.15
C TYR A 430 -10.40 7.44 8.72
N VAL A 431 -10.04 8.31 7.78
CA VAL A 431 -9.76 8.00 6.38
C VAL A 431 -8.26 8.08 6.18
N PHE A 432 -7.70 7.09 5.50
CA PHE A 432 -6.30 7.09 5.06
C PHE A 432 -6.19 7.78 3.71
N THR A 433 -5.32 8.78 3.55
CA THR A 433 -5.03 9.37 2.23
C THR A 433 -4.38 8.35 1.29
N THR A 434 -4.07 8.77 0.06
CA THR A 434 -3.36 7.91 -0.91
C THR A 434 -1.92 7.59 -0.49
N GLU A 435 -1.33 8.33 0.45
CA GLU A 435 -0.02 8.03 1.06
C GLU A 435 -0.20 7.50 2.51
N ALA A 436 -1.34 6.87 2.76
CA ALA A 436 -1.74 6.30 4.04
C ALA A 436 -1.73 7.26 5.25
N HIS A 437 -1.90 8.57 5.05
CA HIS A 437 -1.96 9.52 6.17
C HIS A 437 -3.33 9.57 6.82
N ILE A 438 -3.38 9.68 8.15
CA ILE A 438 -4.65 9.64 8.89
C ILE A 438 -5.36 11.00 8.91
N LEU A 439 -6.61 11.05 8.46
CA LEU A 439 -7.50 12.22 8.57
C LEU A 439 -8.80 11.82 9.28
N PRO A 440 -9.27 12.55 10.30
CA PRO A 440 -10.46 12.17 11.06
C PRO A 440 -11.73 12.38 10.23
N ILE A 441 -12.66 11.43 10.30
CA ILE A 441 -13.98 11.56 9.71
C ILE A 441 -14.76 12.65 10.45
N GLY A 442 -15.56 13.43 9.72
CA GLY A 442 -16.44 14.42 10.34
C GLY A 442 -15.75 15.73 10.70
N LEU A 443 -14.68 16.09 9.97
CA LEU A 443 -14.09 17.43 10.03
C LEU A 443 -15.20 18.50 9.98
N PRO A 444 -15.15 19.54 10.84
CA PRO A 444 -16.24 20.50 10.98
C PRO A 444 -16.63 21.09 9.63
N ARG A 445 -17.91 21.04 9.25
CA ARG A 445 -18.38 21.72 8.05
C ARG A 445 -18.19 23.23 8.24
N THR A 446 -17.29 23.86 7.47
CA THR A 446 -17.34 25.33 7.38
C THR A 446 -18.62 25.69 6.65
N ASN A 447 -19.59 26.22 7.41
CA ASN A 447 -20.98 26.52 7.04
C ASN A 447 -21.84 25.27 6.79
N PRO A 448 -22.73 24.86 7.73
CA PRO A 448 -23.87 24.03 7.35
C PRO A 448 -24.64 24.74 6.22
N PRO A 449 -25.24 24.02 5.25
CA PRO A 449 -26.11 24.65 4.28
C PRO A 449 -27.18 25.41 5.07
N VAL A 450 -27.14 26.74 5.00
CA VAL A 450 -28.26 27.57 5.40
C VAL A 450 -29.38 27.14 4.46
N LEU A 451 -30.25 26.28 4.95
CA LEU A 451 -31.60 26.16 4.41
C LEU A 451 -32.18 27.56 4.55
N ASN A 452 -32.13 28.31 3.45
CA ASN A 452 -32.80 29.58 3.32
C ASN A 452 -34.30 29.30 3.44
N LEU A 453 -34.80 29.28 4.68
CA LEU A 453 -36.21 29.38 5.02
C LEU A 453 -36.67 30.81 4.72
N ASN A 454 -36.59 31.22 3.45
CA ASN A 454 -37.19 32.45 2.92
C ASN A 454 -37.48 32.35 1.41
N ALA A 455 -37.68 31.13 0.90
CA ALA A 455 -38.50 30.95 -0.29
C ALA A 455 -39.97 30.92 0.15
N LYS A 456 -40.65 32.06 0.04
CA LYS A 456 -42.12 32.10 -0.04
C LYS A 456 -42.56 31.22 -1.20
N SER A 457 -42.85 29.96 -0.90
CA SER A 457 -43.75 29.15 -1.71
C SER A 457 -45.04 29.01 -0.92
N SER A 458 -46.13 29.32 -1.60
CA SER A 458 -47.50 29.41 -1.12
C SER A 458 -47.90 28.21 -0.26
N ALA A 459 -48.16 28.46 1.02
CA ALA A 459 -48.95 27.57 1.86
C ALA A 459 -50.43 27.87 1.57
N ASP A 460 -51.06 27.00 0.80
CA ASP A 460 -52.49 26.74 0.96
C ASP A 460 -52.67 25.22 1.15
N GLU A 461 -53.46 24.91 2.18
CA GLU A 461 -54.11 23.63 2.46
C GLU A 461 -53.23 22.45 2.88
N LEU A 462 -53.07 22.25 4.18
CA LEU A 462 -53.91 21.34 4.98
C LEU A 462 -53.25 21.04 6.34
N SER A 463 -53.81 21.65 7.38
CA SER A 463 -53.68 21.22 8.76
C SER A 463 -54.32 19.84 8.95
N ILE A 464 -53.78 19.01 9.85
CA ILE A 464 -54.55 18.21 10.83
C ILE A 464 -53.60 17.65 11.91
N SER A 465 -54.18 17.63 13.11
CA SER A 465 -53.64 17.42 14.46
C SER A 465 -52.94 16.10 14.76
N SER A 466 -51.97 16.19 15.68
CA SER A 466 -51.46 15.11 16.53
C SER A 466 -52.51 14.60 17.52
N ASN A 467 -52.83 13.31 17.47
CA ASN A 467 -53.20 12.46 18.61
C ASN A 467 -53.44 11.00 18.14
N GLY A 468 -52.92 10.03 18.90
CA GLY A 468 -53.46 8.66 18.91
C GLY A 468 -52.48 7.53 18.58
N SER A 469 -52.06 6.84 19.64
CA SER A 469 -51.87 5.38 19.82
C SER A 469 -51.72 4.47 18.60
N CYS A 470 -50.67 3.64 18.62
CA CYS A 470 -50.47 2.51 17.71
C CYS A 470 -51.59 1.46 17.80
N PRO A 471 -52.10 0.95 16.66
CA PRO A 471 -52.74 -0.36 16.59
C PRO A 471 -51.89 -1.39 15.82
N ALA A 472 -52.19 -2.64 16.12
CA ALA A 472 -51.47 -3.85 15.76
C ALA A 472 -51.54 -4.25 14.26
N VAL A 473 -50.65 -5.18 13.93
CA VAL A 473 -50.42 -5.85 12.65
C VAL A 473 -51.69 -6.45 12.07
N ASP A 474 -51.94 -6.21 10.78
CA ASP A 474 -52.87 -7.01 10.00
C ASP A 474 -52.26 -7.52 8.68
N LYS A 475 -52.62 -8.75 8.34
CA LYS A 475 -52.09 -9.54 7.21
C LYS A 475 -52.95 -9.34 5.96
N ASN A 476 -52.28 -9.22 4.82
CA ASN A 476 -52.76 -9.26 3.42
C ASN A 476 -53.40 -8.00 2.82
N ALA A 477 -52.63 -7.27 2.01
CA ALA A 477 -53.06 -6.73 0.71
C ALA A 477 -51.85 -6.30 -0.14
N SER A 478 -51.97 -6.52 -1.45
CA SER A 478 -50.95 -6.36 -2.49
C SER A 478 -51.10 -5.01 -3.23
N GLN A 479 -49.98 -4.50 -3.79
CA GLN A 479 -49.84 -3.42 -4.80
C GLN A 479 -50.28 -2.01 -4.32
N THR A 480 -49.50 -0.92 -4.37
CA THR A 480 -48.59 -0.43 -5.43
C THR A 480 -47.69 0.69 -4.83
N THR A 481 -46.47 0.85 -5.34
CA THR A 481 -45.53 2.00 -5.34
C THR A 481 -45.66 3.14 -4.30
N THR A 482 -44.52 3.56 -3.71
CA THR A 482 -43.88 4.89 -3.97
C THR A 482 -42.77 5.19 -2.94
N LEU A 483 -41.50 5.15 -3.41
CA LEU A 483 -40.44 6.16 -3.18
C LEU A 483 -40.06 6.68 -1.77
N LEU A 484 -40.31 5.95 -0.68
CA LEU A 484 -39.78 6.33 0.65
C LEU A 484 -38.90 5.29 1.37
N ARG A 485 -38.57 4.16 0.72
CA ARG A 485 -37.70 3.10 1.29
C ARG A 485 -36.23 3.14 0.83
N LEU A 486 -35.83 4.12 0.02
CA LEU A 486 -34.48 4.22 -0.55
C LEU A 486 -33.55 5.23 0.15
N LEU A 487 -33.96 5.86 1.25
CA LEU A 487 -33.20 6.98 1.83
C LEU A 487 -32.62 6.78 3.23
N ILE A 488 -32.71 5.60 3.86
CA ILE A 488 -32.03 5.35 5.14
C ILE A 488 -31.67 3.85 5.26
N PRO A 489 -30.40 3.43 5.10
CA PRO A 489 -29.94 2.22 5.76
C PRO A 489 -29.72 2.58 7.24
N GLN A 490 -30.57 2.04 8.11
CA GLN A 490 -30.39 2.17 9.54
C GLN A 490 -29.06 1.56 9.96
N LEU A 491 -28.24 2.37 10.63
CA LEU A 491 -27.42 1.93 11.75
C LEU A 491 -28.29 1.06 12.67
N ARG A 492 -28.12 -0.25 12.57
CA ARG A 492 -28.44 -1.18 13.65
C ARG A 492 -27.14 -1.80 14.11
N TYR A 493 -26.55 -1.20 15.14
CA TYR A 493 -25.79 -1.97 16.10
C TYR A 493 -26.75 -2.96 16.76
N SER A 494 -26.57 -4.24 16.47
CA SER A 494 -27.13 -5.32 17.29
C SER A 494 -26.10 -6.43 17.37
N THR A 495 -25.64 -6.66 18.59
CA THR A 495 -24.77 -7.73 19.05
C THR A 495 -25.23 -9.10 18.54
N CYS A 496 -24.48 -9.67 17.60
CA CYS A 496 -24.35 -11.11 17.42
C CYS A 496 -23.07 -11.38 16.61
N SER A 497 -22.03 -11.90 17.27
CA SER A 497 -20.84 -12.43 16.64
C SER A 497 -21.14 -13.79 16.01
N THR A 498 -21.75 -13.79 14.84
CA THR A 498 -21.67 -14.93 13.92
C THR A 498 -20.58 -14.60 12.91
N ILE A 499 -19.47 -15.33 12.98
CA ILE A 499 -18.51 -15.45 11.88
C ILE A 499 -19.35 -15.81 10.65
N LYS A 500 -19.51 -14.88 9.71
CA LYS A 500 -20.04 -15.23 8.41
C LYS A 500 -18.95 -16.03 7.73
N HIS A 501 -19.05 -17.35 7.74
CA HIS A 501 -18.28 -18.16 6.81
C HIS A 501 -18.76 -17.79 5.40
N TYR A 502 -17.90 -17.10 4.67
CA TYR A 502 -18.14 -16.75 3.28
C TYR A 502 -17.82 -17.97 2.40
N ASP A 503 -18.61 -19.03 2.51
CA ASP A 503 -18.36 -20.31 1.79
C ASP A 503 -18.25 -20.12 0.26
N HIS A 504 -18.92 -19.10 -0.29
CA HIS A 504 -18.82 -18.71 -1.70
C HIS A 504 -17.46 -18.11 -2.10
N LEU A 505 -16.71 -17.51 -1.17
CA LEU A 505 -15.36 -17.03 -1.46
C LEU A 505 -14.40 -18.19 -1.69
N GLU A 506 -14.59 -19.33 -1.00
CA GLU A 506 -13.82 -20.55 -1.31
C GLU A 506 -14.16 -21.11 -2.71
N GLU A 507 -15.39 -20.91 -3.22
CA GLU A 507 -15.72 -21.28 -4.60
C GLU A 507 -14.97 -20.44 -5.65
N ILE A 508 -14.58 -19.20 -5.32
CA ILE A 508 -13.75 -18.33 -6.17
C ILE A 508 -12.26 -18.63 -5.98
N ARG A 509 -11.82 -18.80 -4.73
CA ARG A 509 -10.42 -19.04 -4.38
C ARG A 509 -9.95 -20.42 -4.78
N GLN A 510 -10.76 -21.46 -4.65
CA GLN A 510 -10.35 -22.83 -4.94
C GLN A 510 -9.91 -23.02 -6.41
N PRO A 511 -10.65 -22.52 -7.43
CA PRO A 511 -10.17 -22.51 -8.81
C PRO A 511 -8.86 -21.74 -9.02
N LEU A 512 -8.69 -20.59 -8.36
CA LEU A 512 -7.46 -19.78 -8.44
C LEU A 512 -6.28 -20.47 -7.75
N ARG A 513 -6.49 -21.07 -6.57
CA ARG A 513 -5.54 -21.94 -5.86
C ARG A 513 -5.17 -23.16 -6.70
N ASN A 514 -6.13 -23.78 -7.38
CA ASN A 514 -5.86 -24.91 -8.28
C ASN A 514 -5.02 -24.46 -9.47
N LYS A 515 -5.28 -23.28 -10.05
CA LYS A 515 -4.41 -22.70 -11.08
C LYS A 515 -3.02 -22.35 -10.55
N LEU A 516 -2.92 -21.79 -9.35
CA LEU A 516 -1.65 -21.52 -8.68
C LEU A 516 -0.85 -22.83 -8.46
N ARG A 517 -1.52 -23.91 -8.03
CA ARG A 517 -0.93 -25.25 -7.91
C ARG A 517 -0.50 -25.79 -9.28
N ALA A 518 -1.36 -25.72 -10.29
CA ALA A 518 -1.04 -26.13 -11.66
C ALA A 518 0.11 -25.31 -12.27
N MET A 519 0.22 -24.01 -11.98
CA MET A 519 1.34 -23.16 -12.39
C MET A 519 2.64 -23.50 -11.65
N LYS A 520 2.54 -23.92 -10.38
CA LYS A 520 3.68 -24.50 -9.65
C LYS A 520 4.10 -25.84 -10.25
N GLU A 521 3.15 -26.67 -10.68
CA GLU A 521 3.39 -27.96 -11.35
C GLU A 521 3.97 -27.77 -12.76
N LEU A 522 3.53 -26.75 -13.52
CA LEU A 522 4.04 -26.38 -14.85
C LEU A 522 5.45 -25.77 -14.84
N LYS A 523 5.95 -25.29 -13.69
CA LYS A 523 7.34 -24.86 -13.53
C LYS A 523 8.32 -26.03 -13.29
N VAL A 524 7.86 -27.28 -13.45
CA VAL A 524 8.72 -28.47 -13.40
C VAL A 524 8.81 -29.12 -14.78
N GLU A 525 9.70 -28.57 -15.61
CA GLU A 525 10.49 -29.37 -16.56
C GLU A 525 11.97 -29.08 -16.28
N MET A 526 12.44 -29.57 -15.13
CA MET A 526 13.80 -30.08 -15.05
C MET A 526 13.68 -31.58 -15.27
N THR A 527 14.30 -32.04 -16.35
CA THR A 527 14.41 -33.44 -16.73
C THR A 527 14.86 -34.31 -15.55
N ASP A 528 14.14 -35.42 -15.42
CA ASP A 528 14.23 -36.51 -14.45
C ASP A 528 15.52 -36.62 -13.63
N MET A 529 15.39 -36.48 -12.31
CA MET A 529 16.25 -37.13 -11.32
C MET A 529 15.34 -37.71 -10.23
N PRO A 530 15.53 -38.99 -9.83
CA PRO A 530 14.61 -39.65 -8.92
C PRO A 530 14.68 -39.07 -7.51
N SER A 531 13.50 -39.02 -6.89
CA SER A 531 13.26 -38.61 -5.52
C SER A 531 14.14 -39.33 -4.50
N GLU A 532 14.93 -38.59 -3.72
CA GLU A 532 15.40 -39.05 -2.42
C GLU A 532 15.07 -37.99 -1.36
N HIS A 533 14.49 -38.48 -0.27
CA HIS A 533 13.99 -37.73 0.87
C HIS A 533 15.03 -36.79 1.46
N ILE A 534 14.65 -35.52 1.71
CA ILE A 534 15.47 -34.57 2.46
C ILE A 534 15.51 -35.05 3.92
N ALA A 535 16.57 -35.79 4.26
CA ALA A 535 16.94 -36.08 5.63
C ALA A 535 17.54 -34.83 6.29
N VAL A 536 17.20 -34.60 7.55
CA VAL A 536 17.75 -33.56 8.43
C VAL A 536 19.30 -33.61 8.40
N PRO A 537 20.02 -32.47 8.39
CA PRO A 537 21.48 -32.47 8.37
C PRO A 537 22.07 -33.18 9.60
N LEU A 538 22.94 -34.18 9.36
CA LEU A 538 23.62 -34.95 10.40
C LEU A 538 24.67 -34.09 11.13
N THR A 539 24.48 -33.90 12.44
CA THR A 539 25.44 -33.23 13.33
C THR A 539 26.19 -34.25 14.20
N ALA A 540 27.36 -33.92 14.74
CA ALA A 540 28.09 -34.82 15.64
C ALA A 540 27.26 -35.26 16.86
N THR A 541 26.36 -34.41 17.36
CA THR A 541 25.47 -34.70 18.47
C THR A 541 24.31 -35.61 18.12
N THR A 542 23.96 -35.72 16.84
CA THR A 542 22.86 -36.57 16.34
C THR A 542 23.37 -37.84 15.68
N LEU A 543 24.68 -38.00 15.49
CA LEU A 543 25.27 -39.20 14.89
C LEU A 543 25.14 -40.43 15.80
N ASN A 544 24.35 -41.42 15.36
CA ASN A 544 24.27 -42.74 15.96
C ASN A 544 24.98 -43.78 15.07
N ILE A 545 26.07 -44.39 15.56
CA ILE A 545 26.86 -45.39 14.81
C ILE A 545 26.10 -46.70 14.55
N ASN A 546 25.04 -46.95 15.32
CA ASN A 546 24.21 -48.14 15.19
C ASN A 546 23.02 -47.92 14.24
N ASP A 547 22.83 -46.69 13.73
CA ASP A 547 21.79 -46.38 12.75
C ASP A 547 22.33 -46.57 11.33
N VAL A 548 21.73 -47.51 10.60
CA VAL A 548 22.12 -47.87 9.23
C VAL A 548 21.99 -46.67 8.28
N THR A 549 21.02 -45.79 8.51
CA THR A 549 20.78 -44.58 7.72
C THR A 549 21.92 -43.58 7.89
N HIS A 550 22.40 -43.42 9.12
CA HIS A 550 23.52 -42.52 9.42
C HIS A 550 24.83 -43.06 8.84
N LEU A 551 25.03 -44.38 8.88
CA LEU A 551 26.18 -45.04 8.24
C LEU A 551 26.16 -44.90 6.71
N GLN A 552 24.98 -44.96 6.08
CA GLN A 552 24.82 -44.71 4.65
C GLN A 552 25.12 -43.25 4.29
N MET A 553 24.67 -42.29 5.10
CA MET A 553 24.99 -40.86 4.90
C MET A 553 26.50 -40.59 5.02
N LEU A 554 27.19 -41.19 5.99
CA LEU A 554 28.66 -41.10 6.11
C LEU A 554 29.38 -41.69 4.89
N ARG A 555 28.89 -42.82 4.38
CA ARG A 555 29.43 -43.45 3.17
C ARG A 555 29.24 -42.57 1.93
N HIS A 556 28.08 -41.93 1.77
CA HIS A 556 27.85 -40.94 0.70
C HIS A 556 28.75 -39.71 0.81
N MET A 557 29.17 -39.35 2.02
CA MET A 557 30.16 -38.29 2.25
C MET A 557 31.62 -38.74 2.01
N GLY A 558 31.87 -39.99 1.65
CA GLY A 558 33.21 -40.56 1.45
C GLY A 558 33.94 -40.91 2.75
N ILE A 559 33.20 -41.11 3.84
CA ILE A 559 33.72 -41.38 5.18
C ILE A 559 33.44 -42.85 5.56
N ALA A 560 34.50 -43.64 5.71
CA ALA A 560 34.43 -45.00 6.21
C ALA A 560 34.53 -45.03 7.74
N VAL A 561 33.66 -45.79 8.41
CA VAL A 561 33.70 -46.01 9.85
C VAL A 561 34.39 -47.34 10.13
N THR A 562 35.45 -47.35 10.94
CA THR A 562 36.10 -48.59 11.41
C THR A 562 36.05 -48.66 12.93
N VAL A 563 35.55 -49.76 13.47
CA VAL A 563 35.52 -50.02 14.92
C VAL A 563 36.70 -50.92 15.28
N GLY A 564 37.59 -50.43 16.15
CA GLY A 564 38.73 -51.19 16.66
C GLY A 564 38.31 -52.28 17.65
N ALA A 565 39.18 -53.26 17.88
CA ALA A 565 38.92 -54.39 18.78
C ALA A 565 38.66 -53.97 20.25
N SER A 566 39.05 -52.75 20.63
CA SER A 566 38.80 -52.13 21.94
C SER A 566 37.51 -51.29 22.01
N GLY A 567 36.71 -51.24 20.93
CA GLY A 567 35.47 -50.44 20.86
C GLY A 567 35.67 -48.98 20.41
N GLU A 568 36.87 -48.59 20.03
CA GLU A 568 37.16 -47.26 19.49
C GLU A 568 36.63 -47.09 18.07
N ILE A 569 35.96 -45.97 17.78
CA ILE A 569 35.38 -45.66 16.47
C ILE A 569 36.31 -44.68 15.74
N GLN A 570 36.80 -45.08 14.57
CA GLN A 570 37.62 -44.24 13.69
C GLN A 570 36.87 -43.89 12.40
N LEU A 571 36.85 -42.61 12.03
CA LEU A 571 36.31 -42.11 10.78
C LEU A 571 37.46 -41.86 9.79
N LYS A 572 37.50 -42.59 8.68
CA LYS A 572 38.52 -42.47 7.64
C LYS A 572 37.91 -41.89 6.37
N PHE A 573 38.38 -40.73 5.94
CA PHE A 573 37.96 -40.11 4.69
C PHE A 573 38.73 -40.69 3.50
N ASN A 574 38.03 -41.27 2.53
CA ASN A 574 38.63 -41.85 1.32
C ASN A 574 38.34 -40.97 0.10
N ARG A 575 39.39 -40.37 -0.48
CA ARG A 575 39.27 -39.39 -1.58
C ARG A 575 38.80 -40.00 -2.90
N THR A 576 38.86 -41.32 -3.07
CA THR A 576 38.55 -41.98 -4.34
C THR A 576 37.07 -42.33 -4.54
N GLU A 577 36.22 -42.16 -3.52
CA GLU A 577 34.79 -42.55 -3.56
C GLU A 577 33.80 -41.37 -3.66
N VAL A 578 34.28 -40.13 -3.82
CA VAL A 578 33.42 -38.93 -3.85
C VAL A 578 33.03 -38.57 -5.29
N GLY A 579 31.74 -38.69 -5.62
CA GLY A 579 31.19 -38.20 -6.88
C GLY A 579 31.00 -36.67 -6.89
N GLY A 580 31.59 -35.99 -7.87
CA GLY A 580 31.23 -34.61 -8.27
C GLY A 580 31.78 -33.46 -7.40
N SER A 581 32.40 -32.48 -8.04
CA SER A 581 33.34 -31.50 -7.49
C SER A 581 32.78 -30.34 -6.65
N SER A 582 31.57 -30.41 -6.09
CA SER A 582 31.01 -29.37 -5.19
C SER A 582 30.89 -29.79 -3.72
N TYR A 583 30.75 -31.09 -3.44
CA TYR A 583 30.59 -31.61 -2.07
C TYR A 583 31.92 -31.78 -1.31
N SER A 584 33.05 -31.84 -2.00
CA SER A 584 34.36 -32.08 -1.38
C SER A 584 34.82 -30.96 -0.43
N ARG A 585 34.46 -29.68 -0.70
CA ARG A 585 34.77 -28.55 0.21
C ARG A 585 33.86 -28.51 1.43
N LEU A 586 32.55 -28.76 1.26
CA LEU A 586 31.59 -28.82 2.37
C LEU A 586 31.85 -30.02 3.30
N ASN A 587 32.21 -31.18 2.74
CA ASN A 587 32.57 -32.38 3.51
C ASN A 587 33.89 -32.21 4.28
N LEU A 588 34.87 -31.47 3.72
CA LEU A 588 36.10 -31.14 4.43
C LEU A 588 35.85 -30.14 5.58
N ILE A 589 34.96 -29.16 5.38
CA ILE A 589 34.52 -28.23 6.43
C ILE A 589 33.74 -28.96 7.53
N TRP A 590 32.90 -29.94 7.18
CA TRP A 590 32.25 -30.82 8.16
C TRP A 590 33.25 -31.67 8.94
N LEU A 591 34.25 -32.28 8.28
CA LEU A 591 35.31 -33.03 8.96
C LEU A 591 36.15 -32.13 9.88
N LEU A 592 36.53 -30.93 9.43
CA LEU A 592 37.33 -29.98 10.19
C LEU A 592 36.57 -29.41 11.40
N ASN A 593 35.30 -29.06 11.23
CA ASN A 593 34.47 -28.56 12.34
C ASN A 593 34.17 -29.65 13.38
N ASN A 594 34.12 -30.93 12.99
CA ASN A 594 33.85 -32.03 13.93
C ASN A 594 35.12 -32.70 14.51
N LEU A 595 36.29 -32.58 13.88
CA LEU A 595 37.58 -32.98 14.47
C LEU A 595 38.00 -32.06 15.62
N ILE A 596 37.63 -30.78 15.56
CA ILE A 596 37.88 -29.80 16.64
C ILE A 596 37.07 -30.18 17.90
N VAL A 597 35.88 -30.76 17.74
CA VAL A 597 35.03 -31.20 18.87
C VAL A 597 35.50 -32.52 19.49
N LEU A 598 36.23 -33.37 18.74
CA LEU A 598 36.81 -34.61 19.27
C LEU A 598 38.16 -34.39 19.99
N PHE A 599 38.89 -33.32 19.67
CA PHE A 599 40.12 -32.96 20.41
C PHE A 599 39.81 -32.32 21.77
N GLU A 600 38.69 -31.62 21.91
CA GLU A 600 38.25 -31.05 23.20
C GLU A 600 37.69 -32.09 24.18
N PHE A 601 37.25 -33.27 23.70
CA PHE A 601 36.75 -34.35 24.56
C PHE A 601 37.82 -35.34 25.06
N LEU A 602 39.06 -35.28 24.56
CA LEU A 602 40.16 -36.17 24.99
C LEU A 602 41.21 -35.50 25.90
N CYS A 603 41.16 -34.18 26.10
CA CYS A 603 42.09 -33.46 26.99
C CYS A 603 41.49 -33.03 28.35
N PHE A 604 40.20 -33.25 28.61
CA PHE A 604 39.60 -33.10 29.94
C PHE A 604 39.04 -34.44 30.42
N GLY A 605 39.93 -35.30 30.93
CA GLY A 605 39.51 -36.58 31.48
C GLY A 605 40.60 -37.61 31.69
N ARG A 606 41.76 -37.23 32.24
CA ARG A 606 42.65 -38.14 33.00
C ARG A 606 43.72 -37.34 33.77
N HIS A 607 43.54 -37.38 35.10
CA HIS A 607 44.42 -36.91 36.20
C HIS A 607 44.54 -35.41 36.45
#